data_AF-A0A2K3JVC8-F1
#
_entry.id   AF-A0A2K3JVC8-F1
#
_cell.length_a   1.000
_cell.length_b   1.000
_cell.length_c   1.000
_cell.angle_alpha   90.00
_cell.angle_beta   90.00
_cell.angle_gamma   90.00
#
_symmetry.space_group_name_H-M   'P 1'
#
loop_
_entity.id
_entity.type
_entity.pdbx_description
1 polymer ?
#
loop_
_entity_poly.entity_id
_entity_poly.type
_entity_poly.pdbx_seq_one_letter_code
_entity_poly.pdbx_strand_id
1 'polypeptide(L)'
;MMTLHFVGNNSGVVLPRKNYFYEFLDGSDGARKKSKVGCMMLMNGGDETELDGGPGATLGNYQQQGFEVVYDLEKERVGFAKKECALLWDSLNSVKN
;
A
#
# COMPACT_ATOMS: atom_id res chain seq x y z
N MET A 1 7.39 9.34 0.54
CA MET A 1 5.93 9.28 0.37
C MET A 1 5.67 8.70 -1.01
N MET A 2 4.85 7.66 -1.13
CA MET A 2 4.48 7.08 -2.43
C MET A 2 3.08 7.55 -2.81
N THR A 3 2.88 7.97 -4.06
CA THR A 3 1.60 8.46 -4.55
C THR A 3 1.24 7.74 -5.84
N LEU A 4 0.03 7.18 -5.89
CA LEU A 4 -0.55 6.62 -7.10
C LEU A 4 -1.36 7.71 -7.80
N HIS A 5 -1.01 8.02 -9.03
CA HIS A 5 -1.74 8.97 -9.86
C HIS A 5 -2.67 8.22 -10.80
N PHE A 6 -3.97 8.38 -10.59
CA PHE A 6 -4.99 7.82 -11.46
C PHE A 6 -5.45 8.83 -12.50
N VAL A 7 -6.13 8.33 -13.53
CA VAL A 7 -6.82 9.17 -14.51
C VAL A 7 -7.89 10.03 -13.84
N GLY A 8 -8.02 11.28 -14.27
CA GLY A 8 -8.94 12.28 -13.71
C GLY A 8 -8.22 13.43 -13.01
N ASN A 9 -8.95 14.52 -12.78
CA ASN A 9 -8.38 15.74 -12.22
C ASN A 9 -8.19 15.59 -10.71
N ASN A 10 -6.97 15.81 -10.21
CA ASN A 10 -6.60 15.63 -8.80
C ASN A 10 -6.83 14.22 -8.22
N SER A 11 -6.81 13.17 -9.05
CA SER A 11 -7.00 11.77 -8.65
C SER A 11 -5.72 11.12 -8.06
N GLY A 12 -5.13 11.73 -7.03
CA GLY A 12 -3.93 11.23 -6.36
C GLY A 12 -4.24 10.46 -5.07
N VAL A 13 -3.76 9.23 -4.96
CA VAL A 13 -3.85 8.43 -3.71
C VAL A 13 -2.48 8.38 -3.04
N VAL A 14 -2.35 9.06 -1.90
CA VAL A 14 -1.13 9.06 -1.10
C VAL A 14 -1.11 7.85 -0.19
N LEU A 15 -0.15 6.95 -0.40
CA LEU A 15 -0.02 5.72 0.38
C LEU A 15 0.81 5.96 1.65
N PRO A 16 0.27 5.66 2.85
CA PRO A 16 1.06 5.52 4.07
C PRO A 16 2.19 4.50 3.91
N ARG A 17 3.29 4.67 4.66
CA ARG A 17 4.46 3.78 4.58
C ARG A 17 4.12 2.30 4.74
N LYS A 18 3.18 1.98 5.63
CA LYS A 18 2.71 0.61 5.90
C LYS A 18 2.03 -0.05 4.70
N ASN A 19 1.56 0.73 3.73
CA ASN A 19 0.89 0.22 2.53
C ASN A 19 1.87 -0.23 1.43
N TYR A 20 3.17 0.03 1.58
CA TYR A 20 4.17 -0.36 0.59
C TYR A 20 5.51 -0.81 1.17
N PHE A 21 5.71 -0.69 2.47
CA PHE A 21 6.95 -1.10 3.15
C PHE A 21 6.61 -1.88 4.42
N TYR A 22 7.11 -3.11 4.49
CA TYR A 22 6.90 -4.01 5.61
C TYR A 22 8.19 -4.15 6.42
N GLU A 23 8.11 -3.86 7.71
CA GLU A 23 9.24 -3.92 8.64
C GLU A 23 9.15 -5.19 9.48
N PHE A 24 10.28 -5.84 9.71
CA PHE A 24 10.37 -7.01 10.59
C PHE A 24 11.74 -7.06 11.28
N LEU A 25 11.83 -7.87 12.33
CA LEU A 25 13.08 -8.13 13.02
C LEU A 25 13.74 -9.33 12.36
N ASP A 26 14.95 -9.14 11.86
CA ASP A 26 15.79 -10.20 11.35
C ASP A 26 16.73 -10.73 12.45
N GLY A 27 16.90 -12.05 12.47
CA GLY A 27 17.62 -12.81 13.51
C GLY A 27 16.70 -13.79 14.26
N SER A 28 17.03 -15.09 14.19
CA SER A 28 16.33 -16.15 14.93
C SER A 28 16.60 -16.08 16.44
N ASP A 29 15.76 -16.77 17.22
CA ASP A 29 16.01 -16.99 18.65
C ASP A 29 17.33 -17.76 18.82
N GLY A 30 18.39 -17.02 19.18
CA GLY A 30 19.77 -17.52 19.31
C GLY A 30 20.84 -16.62 18.69
N ALA A 31 20.48 -15.70 17.79
CA ALA A 31 21.43 -14.75 17.21
C ALA A 31 21.66 -13.53 18.13
N ARG A 32 22.93 -13.12 18.29
CA ARG A 32 23.39 -12.13 19.29
C ARG A 32 22.95 -10.67 19.05
N LYS A 33 22.28 -10.35 17.93
CA LYS A 33 21.70 -9.02 17.65
C LYS A 33 20.51 -9.13 16.69
N LYS A 34 19.32 -8.75 17.16
CA LYS A 34 18.14 -8.55 16.31
C LYS A 34 18.32 -7.24 15.53
N SER A 35 18.19 -7.29 14.21
CA SER A 35 18.27 -6.09 13.36
C SER A 35 16.89 -5.73 12.81
N LYS A 36 16.57 -4.44 12.73
CA LYS A 36 15.32 -3.99 12.11
C LYS A 36 15.57 -3.86 10.60
N VAL A 37 14.93 -4.71 9.83
CA VAL A 37 14.98 -4.71 8.36
C VAL A 37 13.59 -4.44 7.80
N GLY A 38 13.49 -4.17 6.50
CA GLY A 38 12.20 -4.08 5.85
C GLY A 38 12.28 -4.30 4.35
N CYS A 39 11.19 -4.78 3.79
CA CYS A 39 11.03 -5.08 2.37
C CYS A 39 9.99 -4.15 1.76
N MET A 40 10.23 -3.72 0.53
CA MET A 40 9.21 -3.06 -0.27
C MET A 40 8.22 -4.12 -0.76
N MET A 41 6.93 -3.85 -0.60
CA MET A 41 5.83 -4.72 -1.04
C MET A 41 5.52 -4.45 -2.52
N LEU A 42 6.52 -4.67 -3.36
CA LEU A 42 6.47 -4.55 -4.81
C LEU A 42 7.07 -5.82 -5.41
N MET A 43 6.32 -6.46 -6.29
CA MET A 43 6.76 -7.67 -6.99
C MET A 43 6.95 -7.34 -8.46
N ASN A 44 7.97 -7.94 -9.08
CA ASN A 44 8.07 -7.94 -10.53
C ASN A 44 6.89 -8.75 -11.10
N GLY A 45 6.16 -8.15 -12.04
CA GLY A 45 4.99 -8.76 -12.67
C GLY A 45 5.32 -9.82 -13.73
N GLY A 46 6.59 -9.95 -14.13
CA GLY A 46 7.00 -10.79 -15.27
C GLY A 46 7.06 -9.98 -16.57
N ASP A 47 7.38 -10.64 -17.68
CA ASP A 47 7.40 -10.03 -19.00
C ASP A 47 6.06 -10.18 -19.73
N GLU A 48 5.84 -9.40 -20.79
CA GLU A 48 4.56 -9.42 -21.52
C GLU A 48 4.28 -10.76 -22.22
N THR A 49 5.30 -11.58 -22.45
CA THR A 49 5.12 -12.93 -23.03
C THR A 49 4.64 -13.95 -22.01
N GLU A 50 4.94 -13.75 -20.73
CA GLU A 50 4.43 -14.54 -19.60
C GLU A 50 3.08 -14.02 -19.07
N LEU A 51 2.76 -12.74 -19.34
CA LEU A 51 1.50 -12.11 -18.99
C LEU A 51 0.44 -12.41 -20.05
N ASP A 52 -0.28 -13.52 -19.89
CA ASP A 52 -1.37 -14.01 -20.77
C ASP A 52 -2.63 -13.10 -20.77
N GLY A 53 -2.46 -11.80 -21.04
CA GLY A 53 -3.51 -10.77 -21.00
C GLY A 53 -3.86 -10.24 -19.60
N GLY A 54 -2.99 -10.43 -18.62
CA GLY A 54 -3.15 -9.93 -17.25
C GLY A 54 -3.06 -8.40 -17.13
N PRO A 55 -3.48 -7.81 -15.99
CA PRO A 55 -3.36 -6.38 -15.76
C PRO A 55 -1.87 -5.97 -15.69
N GLY A 56 -1.51 -4.83 -16.31
CA GLY A 56 -0.14 -4.31 -16.27
C GLY A 56 0.37 -3.92 -14.87
N ALA A 57 -0.53 -3.77 -13.90
CA ALA A 57 -0.19 -3.66 -12.49
C ALA A 57 -1.37 -4.13 -11.61
N THR A 58 -1.06 -4.73 -10.46
CA THR A 58 -2.07 -5.15 -9.47
C THR A 58 -1.91 -4.36 -8.18
N LEU A 59 -3.00 -3.72 -7.73
CA LEU A 59 -3.09 -3.11 -6.39
C LEU A 59 -3.58 -4.15 -5.39
N GLY A 60 -2.64 -4.78 -4.69
CA GLY A 60 -2.92 -5.83 -3.72
C GLY A 60 -3.50 -5.32 -2.39
N ASN A 61 -3.70 -6.24 -1.46
CA ASN A 61 -4.29 -5.95 -0.15
C ASN A 61 -3.49 -4.88 0.62
N TYR A 62 -2.16 -4.92 0.59
CA TYR A 62 -1.31 -3.97 1.29
C TYR A 62 -1.57 -2.53 0.84
N GLN A 63 -1.74 -2.29 -0.45
CA GLN A 63 -2.01 -0.95 -0.98
C GLN A 63 -3.41 -0.44 -0.59
N GLN A 64 -4.36 -1.35 -0.32
CA GLN A 64 -5.75 -1.00 0.02
C GLN A 64 -6.03 -0.88 1.53
N GLN A 65 -5.15 -1.40 2.39
CA GLN A 65 -5.34 -1.33 3.85
C GLN A 65 -5.46 0.11 4.36
N GLY A 66 -6.40 0.35 5.29
CA GLY A 66 -6.64 1.70 5.84
C GLY A 66 -7.41 2.65 4.91
N PHE A 67 -7.73 2.21 3.69
CA PHE A 67 -8.64 2.91 2.79
C PHE A 67 -10.01 2.25 2.76
N GLU A 68 -11.05 3.06 2.66
CA GLU A 68 -12.32 2.65 2.10
C GLU A 68 -12.18 2.66 0.58
N VAL A 69 -12.40 1.50 -0.03
CA VAL A 69 -12.36 1.31 -1.47
C VAL A 69 -13.79 1.06 -1.94
N VAL A 70 -14.29 1.95 -2.79
CA VAL A 70 -15.66 1.88 -3.32
C VAL A 70 -15.61 1.52 -4.79
N TYR A 71 -16.32 0.46 -5.15
CA TYR A 71 -16.54 0.06 -6.54
C TYR A 71 -17.91 0.55 -6.96
N ASP A 72 -17.94 1.69 -7.65
CA ASP A 72 -19.15 2.32 -8.17
C ASP A 72 -19.42 1.77 -9.57
N LEU A 73 -20.14 0.65 -9.62
CA LEU A 73 -20.43 -0.08 -10.86
C LEU A 73 -21.34 0.71 -11.81
N GLU A 74 -22.24 1.54 -11.26
CA GLU A 74 -23.15 2.37 -12.06
C GLU A 74 -22.40 3.45 -12.83
N LYS A 75 -21.35 4.03 -12.22
CA LYS A 75 -20.52 5.08 -12.83
C LYS A 75 -19.17 4.59 -13.33
N GLU A 76 -18.99 3.27 -13.39
CA GLU A 76 -17.78 2.59 -13.91
C GLU A 76 -16.47 3.15 -13.31
N ARG A 77 -16.45 3.38 -11.99
CA ARG A 77 -15.29 3.99 -11.31
C ARG A 77 -14.96 3.35 -9.98
N VAL A 78 -13.71 3.54 -9.58
CA VAL A 78 -13.22 3.18 -8.25
C VAL A 78 -12.89 4.43 -7.45
N GLY A 79 -13.28 4.46 -6.18
CA GLY A 79 -13.00 5.54 -5.24
C GLY A 79 -12.11 5.06 -4.09
N PHE A 80 -11.20 5.93 -3.65
CA PHE A 80 -10.34 5.69 -2.49
C PHE A 80 -10.51 6.82 -1.49
N ALA A 81 -10.79 6.49 -0.24
CA ALA A 81 -10.81 7.44 0.88
C ALA A 81 -10.09 6.84 2.09
N LYS A 82 -9.31 7.64 2.84
CA LYS A 82 -8.76 7.15 4.11
C LYS A 82 -9.88 6.90 5.11
N LYS A 83 -9.88 5.74 5.77
CA LYS A 83 -10.87 5.46 6.84
C LYS A 83 -10.67 6.40 8.02
N GLU A 84 -11.76 6.79 8.69
CA GLU A 84 -11.69 7.64 9.88
C GLU A 84 -10.77 7.07 10.97
N CYS A 85 -10.83 5.75 11.22
CA CYS A 85 -9.94 5.10 12.19
C CYS A 85 -8.46 5.18 11.77
N ALA A 86 -8.16 5.20 10.47
CA ALA A 86 -6.79 5.37 9.99
C ALA A 86 -6.31 6.82 10.17
N LEU A 87 -7.18 7.81 9.93
CA LEU A 87 -6.89 9.22 10.18
C LEU A 87 -6.66 9.50 11.68
N LEU A 88 -7.48 8.93 12.56
CA LEU A 88 -7.30 9.02 14.01
C LEU A 88 -6.01 8.33 14.45
N TRP A 89 -5.67 7.17 13.88
CA TRP A 89 -4.41 6.50 14.19
C TRP A 89 -3.19 7.32 13.74
N ASP A 90 -3.26 7.95 12.56
CA ASP A 90 -2.21 8.86 12.07
C ASP A 90 -2.03 10.05 13.02
N SER A 91 -3.13 10.66 13.49
CA SER A 91 -3.06 11.81 14.42
C SER A 91 -2.52 11.43 15.80
N LEU A 92 -2.93 10.29 16.35
CA LEU A 92 -2.44 9.81 17.65
C LEU A 92 -0.94 9.48 17.64
N ASN A 93 -0.41 9.08 16.48
CA ASN A 93 1.02 8.74 16.34
C ASN A 93 1.89 9.91 15.87
N SER A 94 1.31 10.97 15.29
CA SER A 94 2.07 12.18 14.96
C SER A 94 2.51 12.96 16.19
N VAL A 95 1.76 12.86 17.30
CA VAL A 95 2.07 13.50 18.60
C VAL A 95 3.24 12.82 19.34
N LYS A 96 3.64 11.61 18.92
CA LYS A 96 4.71 10.83 19.57
C LYS A 96 6.11 11.04 19.00
N ASN A 97 6.29 11.94 18.03
CA ASN A 97 7.60 12.27 17.44
C ASN A 97 7.95 13.75 17.64
#